data_AF-A0A930HW37-F1
#
_entry.id   AF-A0A930HW37-F1
#
_cell.length_a   1.000
_cell.length_b   1.000
_cell.length_c   1.000
_cell.angle_alpha   90.00
_cell.angle_beta   90.00
_cell.angle_gamma   90.00
#
_symmetry.space_group_name_H-M   'P 1'
#
loop_
_entity.id
_entity.type
_entity.pdbx_description
1 polymer ?
#
loop_
_entity_poly.entity_id
_entity_poly.type
_entity_poly.pdbx_seq_one_letter_code
_entity_poly.pdbx_strand_id
1 'polypeptide(L)'
;MSEQEAYLEQYTSELQPLLLQLAQQEGFLRGPLLETADLDELWPALAQPYMASAVPDFEQYPLVSLGWMTFVGMAMAVLWDEDWQRYQPLGSALYTQLRDARGWDELDEYVLEDVLGMLRGSEDAKRYTD
;
A
#
# COMPACT_ATOMS: atom_id res chain seq x y z
N MET A 1 -0.75 17.63 23.72
CA MET A 1 -1.19 17.65 22.32
C MET A 1 -1.25 19.10 21.87
N SER A 2 -0.48 19.45 20.84
CA SER A 2 -0.52 20.78 20.22
C SER A 2 -1.79 20.96 19.38
N GLU A 3 -2.14 22.21 19.06
CA GLU A 3 -3.28 22.51 18.18
C GLU A 3 -3.12 21.88 16.79
N GLN A 4 -1.88 21.83 16.28
CA GLN A 4 -1.56 21.19 15.01
C GLN A 4 -1.70 19.66 15.07
N GLU A 5 -1.27 19.02 16.16
CA GLU A 5 -1.46 17.58 16.38
C GLU A 5 -2.95 17.21 16.44
N ALA A 6 -3.75 18.00 17.17
CA ALA A 6 -5.19 17.79 17.27
C ALA A 6 -5.90 17.91 15.90
N TYR A 7 -5.50 18.91 15.10
CA TYR A 7 -6.02 19.09 13.75
C TYR A 7 -5.68 17.92 12.82
N LEU A 8 -4.43 17.44 12.85
CA LEU A 8 -4.00 16.31 12.02
C LEU A 8 -4.70 15.01 12.43
N GLU A 9 -4.86 14.77 13.73
CA GLU A 9 -5.60 13.62 14.24
C GLU A 9 -7.07 13.65 13.78
N GLN A 10 -7.73 14.80 13.92
CA GLN A 10 -9.08 14.98 13.42
C GLN A 10 -9.16 14.71 11.91
N TYR A 11 -8.31 15.38 11.12
CA TYR A 11 -8.27 15.23 9.66
C TYR A 11 -8.08 13.78 9.24
N THR A 12 -7.14 13.07 9.87
CA THR A 12 -6.83 11.67 9.53
C THR A 12 -8.00 10.75 9.92
N SER A 13 -8.63 10.99 11.07
CA SER A 13 -9.78 10.21 11.53
C SER A 13 -11.01 10.38 10.62
N GLU A 14 -11.17 11.54 9.98
CA GLU A 14 -12.24 11.81 9.03
C GLU A 14 -11.90 11.32 7.61
N LEU A 15 -10.63 11.32 7.23
CA LEU A 15 -10.20 10.97 5.87
C LEU A 15 -10.46 9.51 5.51
N GLN A 16 -10.06 8.57 6.37
CA GLN A 16 -10.24 7.14 6.13
C GLN A 16 -11.71 6.77 5.87
N PRO A 17 -12.69 7.11 6.72
CA PRO A 17 -14.08 6.76 6.47
C PRO A 17 -14.64 7.42 5.20
N LEU A 18 -14.20 8.64 4.86
CA LEU A 18 -14.59 9.30 3.61
C LEU A 18 -14.08 8.53 2.38
N LEU A 19 -12.81 8.11 2.39
CA LEU A 19 -12.21 7.33 1.30
C LEU A 19 -12.91 5.97 1.14
N LEU A 20 -13.22 5.29 2.26
CA LEU A 20 -13.93 4.02 2.24
C LEU A 20 -15.35 4.19 1.66
N GLN A 21 -16.07 5.23 2.07
CA GLN A 21 -17.39 5.53 1.54
C GLN A 21 -17.33 5.80 0.02
N LEU A 22 -16.36 6.58 -0.44
CA LEU A 22 -16.17 6.86 -1.86
C LEU A 22 -15.85 5.56 -2.64
N ALA A 23 -14.92 4.74 -2.14
CA ALA A 23 -14.57 3.47 -2.79
C ALA A 23 -15.76 2.51 -2.90
N GLN A 24 -16.66 2.49 -1.91
CA GLN A 24 -17.90 1.72 -1.99
C GLN A 24 -18.90 2.30 -3.00
N GLN A 25 -19.06 3.62 -3.03
CA GLN A 25 -19.98 4.31 -3.95
C GLN A 25 -19.58 4.13 -5.42
N GLU A 26 -18.28 4.18 -5.70
CA GLU A 26 -17.71 3.95 -7.04
C GLU A 26 -17.62 2.45 -7.40
N GLY A 27 -17.94 1.55 -6.45
CA GLY A 27 -17.91 0.10 -6.65
C GLY A 27 -16.52 -0.54 -6.64
N PHE A 28 -15.49 0.20 -6.20
CA PHE A 28 -14.12 -0.30 -6.02
C PHE A 28 -13.97 -1.18 -4.78
N LEU A 29 -14.81 -1.00 -3.76
CA LEU A 29 -14.82 -1.82 -2.56
C LEU A 29 -16.19 -2.49 -2.36
N ARG A 30 -16.19 -3.82 -2.26
CA ARG A 30 -17.39 -4.60 -1.94
C ARG A 30 -17.40 -4.95 -0.45
N GLY A 31 -18.20 -4.22 0.33
CA GLY A 31 -18.30 -4.42 1.77
C GLY A 31 -17.27 -3.59 2.57
N PRO A 32 -17.06 -3.90 3.85
CA PRO A 32 -16.06 -3.19 4.66
C PRO A 32 -14.64 -3.51 4.20
N LEU A 33 -13.70 -2.60 4.50
CA LEU A 33 -12.27 -2.91 4.40
C LEU A 33 -11.95 -4.06 5.35
N LEU A 34 -11.15 -5.02 4.88
CA LEU A 34 -10.66 -6.11 5.74
C LEU A 34 -9.53 -5.58 6.62
N GLU A 35 -9.60 -5.91 7.92
CA GLU A 35 -8.66 -5.45 8.94
C GLU A 35 -8.07 -6.66 9.66
N THR A 36 -6.79 -6.56 10.02
CA THR A 36 -6.10 -7.57 10.84
C THR A 36 -5.00 -6.91 11.67
N ALA A 37 -4.92 -7.28 12.94
CA ALA A 37 -3.91 -6.77 13.87
C ALA A 37 -2.48 -7.08 13.39
N ASP A 38 -2.29 -8.18 12.67
CA ASP A 38 -0.99 -8.59 12.12
C ASP A 38 -0.37 -7.51 11.21
N LEU A 39 -1.16 -6.98 10.28
CA LEU A 39 -0.69 -5.96 9.33
C LEU A 39 -0.64 -4.58 9.97
N ASP A 40 -1.53 -4.28 10.91
CA ASP A 40 -1.48 -3.04 11.70
C ASP A 40 -0.19 -2.96 12.52
N GLU A 41 0.23 -4.07 13.13
CA GLU A 41 1.49 -4.17 13.88
C GLU A 41 2.72 -4.07 12.97
N LEU A 42 2.65 -4.63 11.75
CA LEU A 42 3.73 -4.57 10.77
C LEU A 42 3.88 -3.18 10.13
N TRP A 43 2.77 -2.44 9.98
CA TRP A 43 2.70 -1.20 9.20
C TRP A 43 3.84 -0.19 9.48
N PRO A 44 4.19 0.15 10.73
CA PRO A 44 5.27 1.10 10.99
C PRO A 44 6.62 0.68 10.39
N ALA A 45 6.90 -0.63 10.34
CA ALA A 45 8.14 -1.17 9.78
C ALA A 45 8.19 -1.08 8.25
N LEU A 46 7.03 -1.05 7.58
CA LEU A 46 6.91 -0.87 6.13
C LEU A 46 6.86 0.61 5.74
N ALA A 47 6.08 1.39 6.48
CA ALA A 47 5.82 2.79 6.17
C ALA A 47 7.09 3.64 6.24
N GLN A 48 7.94 3.43 7.24
CA GLN A 48 9.17 4.22 7.39
C GLN A 48 10.12 4.12 6.17
N PRO A 49 10.57 2.93 5.74
CA PRO A 49 11.43 2.82 4.56
C PRO A 49 10.70 3.17 3.27
N TYR A 50 9.37 2.96 3.18
CA TYR A 50 8.60 3.45 2.04
C TYR A 50 8.67 4.97 1.92
N MET A 51 8.42 5.69 3.02
CA MET A 51 8.46 7.16 3.02
C MET A 51 9.85 7.68 2.65
N ALA A 52 10.92 6.97 3.02
CA ALA A 52 12.28 7.32 2.60
C ALA A 52 12.48 7.25 1.07
N SER A 53 11.79 6.34 0.38
CA SER A 53 11.80 6.26 -1.09
C SER A 53 10.81 7.25 -1.73
N ALA A 54 9.63 7.44 -1.13
CA ALA A 54 8.55 8.23 -1.71
C ALA A 54 8.73 9.75 -1.58
N VAL A 55 9.22 10.22 -0.44
CA VAL A 55 9.34 11.67 -0.17
C VAL A 55 10.23 12.42 -1.17
N PRO A 56 11.40 11.88 -1.59
CA PRO A 56 12.22 12.53 -2.62
C PRO A 56 11.48 12.81 -3.94
N ASP A 57 10.58 11.92 -4.36
CA ASP A 57 9.89 12.01 -5.65
C ASP A 57 8.50 12.64 -5.55
N PHE A 58 7.98 12.79 -4.33
CA PHE A 58 6.61 13.25 -4.09
C PHE A 58 6.29 14.60 -4.74
N GLU A 59 7.24 15.54 -4.77
CA GLU A 59 7.02 16.87 -5.38
C GLU A 59 6.76 16.78 -6.88
N GLN A 60 7.44 15.87 -7.58
CA GLN A 60 7.33 15.69 -9.03
C GLN A 60 6.22 14.69 -9.40
N TYR A 61 6.05 13.65 -8.59
CA TYR A 61 5.17 12.52 -8.86
C TYR A 61 4.31 12.15 -7.65
N PRO A 62 3.41 13.05 -7.19
CA PRO A 62 2.64 12.85 -5.96
C PRO A 62 1.66 11.68 -6.07
N LEU A 63 1.00 11.51 -7.23
CA LEU A 63 0.05 10.41 -7.45
C LEU A 63 0.74 9.06 -7.47
N VAL A 64 1.92 8.97 -8.10
CA VAL A 64 2.72 7.74 -8.15
C VAL A 64 3.21 7.39 -6.74
N SER A 65 3.77 8.37 -6.03
CA SER A 65 4.28 8.22 -4.67
C SER A 65 3.20 7.83 -3.65
N LEU A 66 1.94 8.21 -3.86
CA LEU A 66 0.81 7.76 -3.04
C LEU A 66 0.26 6.40 -3.52
N GLY A 67 0.13 6.22 -4.83
CA GLY A 67 -0.43 5.02 -5.45
C GLY A 67 0.39 3.78 -5.15
N TRP A 68 1.72 3.86 -5.20
CA TRP A 68 2.62 2.75 -4.92
C TRP A 68 2.47 2.15 -3.51
N MET A 69 1.98 2.91 -2.53
CA MET A 69 1.69 2.38 -1.21
C MET A 69 0.54 1.37 -1.25
N THR A 70 -0.42 1.57 -2.15
CA THR A 70 -1.53 0.61 -2.34
C THR A 70 -1.02 -0.72 -2.89
N PHE A 71 -0.03 -0.71 -3.80
CA PHE A 71 0.62 -1.92 -4.30
C PHE A 71 1.39 -2.65 -3.20
N VAL A 72 2.11 -1.91 -2.34
CA VAL A 72 2.75 -2.52 -1.16
C VAL A 72 1.70 -3.18 -0.26
N GLY A 73 0.56 -2.53 -0.01
CA GLY A 73 -0.54 -3.11 0.76
C GLY A 73 -1.12 -4.38 0.13
N MET A 74 -1.32 -4.40 -1.20
CA MET A 74 -1.77 -5.59 -1.93
C MET A 74 -0.77 -6.74 -1.82
N ALA A 75 0.53 -6.45 -1.96
CA ALA A 75 1.56 -7.45 -1.78
C ALA A 75 1.56 -8.02 -0.35
N MET A 76 1.40 -7.16 0.67
CA MET A 76 1.32 -7.63 2.06
C MET A 76 0.10 -8.53 2.30
N ALA A 77 -1.05 -8.22 1.69
CA ALA A 77 -2.23 -9.07 1.79
C ALA A 77 -1.98 -10.48 1.19
N VAL A 78 -1.30 -10.56 0.04
CA VAL A 78 -0.91 -11.85 -0.56
C VAL A 78 0.04 -12.63 0.35
N LEU A 79 1.11 -11.99 0.84
CA LEU A 79 2.09 -12.66 1.70
C LEU A 79 1.46 -13.10 3.04
N TRP A 80 0.54 -12.30 3.60
CA TRP A 80 -0.19 -12.63 4.81
C TRP A 80 -1.08 -13.87 4.61
N ASP A 81 -1.79 -13.96 3.48
CA ASP A 81 -2.65 -15.10 3.15
C ASP A 81 -1.83 -16.38 2.82
N GLU A 82 -0.64 -16.22 2.22
CA GLU A 82 0.22 -17.35 1.82
C GLU A 82 0.87 -18.08 3.02
N ASP A 83 1.65 -17.36 3.84
CA ASP A 83 2.34 -17.94 5.01
C ASP A 83 2.83 -16.83 5.96
N TRP A 84 1.92 -16.27 6.76
CA TRP A 84 2.27 -15.17 7.66
C TRP A 84 3.41 -15.50 8.63
N GLN A 85 3.50 -16.74 9.14
CA GLN A 85 4.56 -17.13 10.08
C GLN A 85 5.96 -17.06 9.47
N ARG A 86 6.05 -17.26 8.15
CA ARG A 86 7.28 -17.11 7.39
C ARG A 86 7.65 -15.65 7.15
N TYR A 87 6.66 -14.80 6.84
CA TYR A 87 6.92 -13.43 6.39
C TYR A 87 6.98 -12.41 7.54
N GLN A 88 6.20 -12.60 8.60
CA GLN A 88 6.15 -11.70 9.76
C GLN A 88 7.53 -11.39 10.37
N PRO A 89 8.46 -12.35 10.53
CA PRO A 89 9.79 -12.08 11.10
C PRO A 89 10.69 -11.19 10.23
N LEU A 90 10.37 -10.99 8.95
CA LEU A 90 11.17 -10.19 8.02
C LEU A 90 10.99 -8.68 8.25
N GLY A 91 9.86 -8.25 8.82
CA GLY A 91 9.63 -6.85 9.18
C GLY A 91 9.85 -5.89 7.99
N SER A 92 10.68 -4.87 8.19
CA SER A 92 11.00 -3.86 7.16
C SER A 92 11.72 -4.43 5.93
N ALA A 93 12.31 -5.62 6.03
CA ALA A 93 12.93 -6.30 4.89
C ALA A 93 11.90 -6.71 3.83
N LEU A 94 10.61 -6.84 4.19
CA LEU A 94 9.54 -7.11 3.23
C LEU A 94 9.43 -5.99 2.20
N TYR A 95 9.29 -4.74 2.65
CA TYR A 95 9.24 -3.59 1.74
C TYR A 95 10.52 -3.47 0.91
N THR A 96 11.69 -3.65 1.55
CA THR A 96 12.98 -3.53 0.85
C THR A 96 13.11 -4.57 -0.26
N GLN A 97 12.70 -5.82 -0.01
CA GLN A 97 12.68 -6.87 -1.03
C GLN A 97 11.71 -6.58 -2.16
N LEU A 98 10.51 -6.07 -1.86
CA LEU A 98 9.55 -5.66 -2.90
C LEU A 98 10.14 -4.55 -3.79
N ARG A 99 10.70 -3.50 -3.19
CA ARG A 99 11.30 -2.38 -3.90
C ARG A 99 12.52 -2.82 -4.72
N ASP A 100 13.43 -3.60 -4.14
CA ASP A 100 14.70 -3.94 -4.77
C ASP A 100 14.58 -5.04 -5.83
N ALA A 101 13.44 -5.73 -5.92
CA ALA A 101 13.21 -6.78 -6.91
C ALA A 101 13.31 -6.26 -8.35
N ARG A 102 12.76 -5.08 -8.63
CA ARG A 102 12.87 -4.39 -9.92
C ARG A 102 13.26 -2.91 -9.83
N GLY A 103 13.35 -2.37 -8.61
CA GLY A 103 13.62 -0.95 -8.37
C GLY A 103 12.35 -0.20 -7.98
N TRP A 104 12.55 1.02 -7.49
CA TRP A 104 11.46 1.92 -7.08
C TRP A 104 10.51 2.26 -8.23
N ASP A 105 11.08 2.50 -9.42
CA ASP A 105 10.34 2.92 -10.62
C ASP A 105 9.45 1.83 -11.23
N GLU A 106 9.64 0.56 -10.83
CA GLU A 106 8.92 -0.60 -11.36
C GLU A 106 8.18 -1.38 -10.25
N LEU A 107 7.87 -0.71 -9.13
CA LEU A 107 7.28 -1.36 -7.96
C LEU A 107 5.88 -1.91 -8.25
N ASP A 108 5.03 -1.16 -8.94
CA ASP A 108 3.68 -1.60 -9.32
C ASP A 108 3.73 -2.73 -10.34
N GLU A 109 4.60 -2.67 -11.36
CA GLU A 109 4.73 -3.79 -12.30
C GLU A 109 5.22 -5.06 -11.61
N TYR A 110 6.18 -4.96 -10.68
CA TYR A 110 6.63 -6.12 -9.91
C TYR A 110 5.49 -6.72 -9.07
N VAL A 111 4.73 -5.87 -8.36
CA VAL A 111 3.62 -6.35 -7.55
C VAL A 111 2.52 -6.98 -8.40
N LEU A 112 2.16 -6.37 -9.54
CA LEU A 112 1.14 -6.91 -10.43
C LEU A 112 1.57 -8.25 -11.04
N GLU A 113 2.78 -8.32 -11.59
CA GLU A 113 3.23 -9.49 -12.36
C GLU A 113 3.70 -10.63 -11.47
N ASP A 114 4.59 -10.34 -10.52
CA ASP A 114 5.30 -11.39 -9.78
C ASP A 114 4.60 -11.74 -8.47
N VAL A 115 3.94 -10.78 -7.82
CA VAL A 115 3.23 -11.03 -6.55
C VAL A 115 1.78 -11.45 -6.79
N LEU A 116 1.05 -10.72 -7.63
CA LEU A 116 -0.35 -11.01 -7.93
C LEU A 116 -0.54 -11.97 -9.11
N GLY A 117 0.52 -12.27 -9.87
CA GLY A 117 0.47 -13.20 -11.01
C GLY A 117 -0.31 -12.67 -12.21
N MET A 118 -0.49 -11.35 -12.32
CA MET A 118 -1.25 -10.72 -13.41
C MET A 118 -0.36 -10.53 -14.63
N LEU A 119 -0.87 -10.94 -15.80
CA LEU A 119 -0.13 -10.72 -17.05
C LEU A 119 -0.13 -9.23 -17.41
N ARG A 120 1.04 -8.68 -17.74
CA ARG A 120 1.19 -7.29 -18.22
C ARG A 120 0.23 -6.99 -19.37
N GLY A 121 -0.51 -5.89 -19.26
CA GLY A 121 -1.44 -5.44 -20.29
C GLY A 121 -2.68 -6.31 -20.44
N SER A 122 -2.91 -7.28 -19.54
CA SER A 122 -4.20 -7.95 -19.43
C SER A 122 -5.29 -6.97 -18.98
N GLU A 123 -6.54 -7.28 -19.31
CA GLU A 123 -7.68 -6.47 -18.88
C GLU A 123 -7.79 -6.35 -17.36
N ASP A 124 -7.33 -7.37 -16.62
CA ASP A 124 -7.31 -7.32 -15.16
C ASP A 124 -6.18 -6.41 -14.65
N ALA A 125 -4.98 -6.46 -15.23
CA ALA A 125 -3.88 -5.55 -14.84
C ALA A 125 -4.21 -4.08 -15.13
N LYS A 126 -4.83 -3.78 -16.28
CA LYS A 126 -5.20 -2.42 -16.67
C LYS A 126 -6.16 -1.74 -15.70
N ARG A 127 -7.02 -2.50 -15.00
CA ARG A 127 -7.93 -1.93 -13.98
C ARG A 127 -7.21 -1.24 -12.83
N TYR A 128 -5.92 -1.54 -12.65
CA TYR A 128 -5.10 -0.98 -11.58
C TYR A 128 -4.11 0.09 -12.08
N THR A 129 -3.87 0.17 -13.39
CA THR A 129 -2.84 1.04 -13.98
C THR A 129 -3.40 2.11 -14.94
N ASP A 130 -4.63 1.95 -15.45
CA ASP A 130 -5.27 2.82 -16.45
C ASP A 130 -6.53 3.53 -15.89
#